data_AF-A0AAP7DIY2-F1
#
_entry.id   AF-A0AAP7DIY2-F1
#
_cell.length_a   1.000
_cell.length_b   1.000
_cell.length_c   1.000
_cell.angle_alpha   90.00
_cell.angle_beta   90.00
_cell.angle_gamma   90.00
#
_symmetry.space_group_name_H-M   'P 1'
#
loop_
_entity.id
_entity.type
_entity.pdbx_description
1 polymer ?
#
loop_
_entity_poly.entity_id
_entity_poly.type
_entity_poly.pdbx_seq_one_letter_code
_entity_poly.pdbx_strand_id
1 'polypeptide(L)' 'MLPLLIILFGVFLMALSGLEKIIIYLNFAEQTVKNMDTLLSLVPNYIWSITNYTFIGGLFMIALALVIIYKNKYNVRNK' A
#
# COMPACT_ATOMS: atom_id res chain seq x y z
N MET A 1 -17.20 -3.94 14.25
CA MET A 1 -15.90 -4.66 14.31
C MET A 1 -15.32 -4.89 12.91
N LEU A 2 -16.08 -5.40 11.95
CA LEU A 2 -15.60 -5.67 10.58
C LEU A 2 -14.90 -4.48 9.86
N PRO A 3 -15.40 -3.24 9.87
CA PRO A 3 -14.74 -2.13 9.16
C PRO A 3 -13.38 -1.77 9.75
N LEU A 4 -13.21 -1.91 11.07
CA LEU A 4 -11.94 -1.65 11.75
C LEU A 4 -10.87 -2.67 11.33
N LEU A 5 -11.24 -3.94 11.19
CA LEU A 5 -10.35 -5.00 10.71
C LEU A 5 -9.88 -4.72 9.27
N ILE A 6 -10.78 -4.24 8.41
CA ILE A 6 -10.45 -3.89 7.02
C ILE A 6 -9.48 -2.70 6.98
N ILE A 7 -9.67 -1.69 7.83
CA ILE A 7 -8.73 -0.55 7.94
C ILE A 7 -7.36 -1.04 8.41
N LEU A 8 -7.31 -1.88 9.46
CA LEU A 8 -6.05 -2.40 9.98
C LEU A 8 -5.29 -3.20 8.90
N PHE A 9 -5.99 -4.03 8.13
CA PHE A 9 -5.40 -4.78 7.04
C PHE A 9 -4.94 -3.88 5.88
N GLY A 10 -5.69 -2.81 5.58
CA GLY A 10 -5.28 -1.81 4.58
C GLY A 10 -4.00 -1.08 4.98
N VAL A 11 -3.88 -0.67 6.25
CA VAL A 11 -2.66 -0.06 6.80
C VAL A 11 -1.49 -1.06 6.74
N PHE A 12 -1.74 -2.32 7.09
CA PHE A 12 -0.73 -3.38 7.00
C PHE A 12 -0.21 -3.56 5.57
N LEU A 13 -1.08 -3.58 4.55
CA LEU A 13 -0.67 -3.65 3.15
C LEU A 13 0.14 -2.43 2.70
N MET A 14 -0.24 -1.22 3.13
CA MET A 14 0.54 -0.01 2.83
C MET A 14 1.92 -0.06 3.48
N ALA A 15 2.03 -0.57 4.71
CA ALA A 15 3.31 -0.77 5.38
C ALA A 15 4.16 -1.85 4.68
N LEU A 16 3.53 -2.93 4.23
CA LEU A 16 4.20 -4.00 3.46
C LEU A 16 4.78 -3.45 2.15
N SER A 17 4.04 -2.60 1.43
CA SER A 17 4.57 -1.90 0.24
C SER A 17 5.84 -1.10 0.53
N GLY A 18 5.89 -0.43 1.69
CA GLY A 18 7.10 0.26 2.14
C GLY A 18 8.28 -0.69 2.36
N LEU A 19 8.03 -1.83 3.03
CA LEU A 19 9.04 -2.87 3.23
C LEU A 19 9.54 -3.47 1.91
N GLU A 20 8.65 -3.71 0.95
CA GLU A 20 9.03 -4.20 -0.38
C GLU A 20 9.99 -3.22 -1.08
N LYS A 21 9.73 -1.92 -1.01
CA LYS A 21 10.63 -0.88 -1.55
C LYS A 21 11.99 -0.84 -0.84
N ILE A 22 12.01 -1.05 0.48
CA ILE A 22 13.26 -1.15 1.25
C ILE A 22 14.06 -2.39 0.83
N ILE A 23 13.41 -3.54 0.64
CA ILE A 23 14.05 -4.78 0.20
C ILE A 23 14.66 -4.60 -1.20
N ILE A 24 13.93 -3.98 -2.12
CA ILE A 24 14.45 -3.63 -3.46
C ILE A 24 15.70 -2.76 -3.32
N TYR A 25 15.64 -1.71 -2.50
CA TYR A 25 16.78 -0.85 -2.27
C TYR A 25 17.99 -1.62 -1.73
N LEU A 26 17.81 -2.49 -0.73
CA LEU A 26 18.88 -3.28 -0.12
C LEU A 26 19.52 -4.26 -1.09
N ASN A 27 18.73 -4.90 -1.97
CA ASN A 27 19.25 -5.87 -2.94
C ASN A 27 20.15 -5.22 -4.00
N PHE A 28 19.89 -3.95 -4.32
CA PHE A 28 20.67 -3.20 -5.30
C PHE A 28 21.62 -2.17 -4.67
N ALA A 29 21.67 -2.09 -3.33
CA ALA A 29 22.43 -1.09 -2.58
C ALA A 29 23.94 -1.07 -2.92
N GLU A 30 24.51 -2.23 -3.25
CA GLU A 30 25.91 -2.32 -3.66
C GLU A 30 26.16 -1.80 -5.09
N GLN A 31 25.13 -1.81 -5.94
CA GLN A 31 25.18 -1.34 -7.33
C GLN A 31 24.74 0.12 -7.46
N THR A 32 23.96 0.63 -6.50
CA THR A 32 23.47 2.02 -6.46
C THR A 32 24.39 2.92 -5.67
N VAL A 33 25.63 3.06 -6.15
CA VAL A 33 26.71 3.77 -5.43
C VAL A 33 26.48 5.28 -5.28
N LYS A 34 25.46 5.91 -5.89
CA LYS A 34 25.25 7.36 -5.69
C LYS A 34 23.86 7.94 -5.96
N ASN A 35 23.02 7.35 -6.83
CA ASN A 35 21.80 8.02 -7.32
C ASN A 35 20.58 7.08 -7.41
N MET A 36 19.42 7.59 -7.01
CA MET A 36 18.12 6.92 -7.15
C MET A 36 17.78 6.62 -8.62
N ASP A 37 18.26 7.44 -9.55
CA ASP A 37 18.07 7.23 -10.99
C ASP A 37 18.71 5.93 -11.48
N THR A 38 19.85 5.55 -10.89
CA THR A 38 20.51 4.28 -11.21
C THR A 38 19.68 3.10 -10.71
N LEU A 39 19.07 3.20 -9.52
CA LEU A 39 18.16 2.19 -8.97
C LEU A 39 16.94 1.98 -9.90
N LEU A 40 16.35 3.07 -10.37
CA LEU A 40 15.19 3.04 -11.27
C LEU A 40 15.53 2.43 -12.62
N SER A 41 16.77 2.61 -13.11
CA SER A 41 17.23 1.99 -14.35
C SER A 41 17.59 0.51 -14.21
N LEU A 42 18.04 0.07 -13.03
CA LEU A 42 18.44 -1.30 -12.75
C LEU A 42 17.25 -2.21 -12.44
N VAL A 43 16.25 -1.68 -11.72
CA VAL A 43 15.09 -2.44 -11.28
C VAL A 43 14.00 -2.38 -12.34
N PRO A 44 13.60 -3.51 -12.94
CA PRO A 44 12.55 -3.51 -13.94
C PRO A 44 11.23 -2.92 -13.43
N ASN A 45 10.51 -2.20 -14.29
CA ASN A 45 9.24 -1.56 -13.96
C ASN A 45 8.17 -2.50 -13.37
N TYR A 46 8.23 -3.81 -13.67
CA TYR A 46 7.28 -4.77 -13.11
C TYR A 46 7.46 -4.94 -11.59
N ILE A 47 8.69 -4.84 -11.06
CA ILE A 47 8.96 -4.94 -9.62
C ILE A 47 8.41 -3.71 -8.89
N TRP A 48 8.66 -2.52 -9.44
CA TRP A 48 8.06 -1.28 -8.91
C TRP A 48 6.54 -1.31 -8.94
N SER A 49 5.96 -1.87 -10.01
CA SER A 49 4.52 -2.01 -10.16
C SER A 49 3.91 -2.89 -9.07
N ILE A 50 4.55 -4.01 -8.69
CA ILE A 50 4.08 -4.86 -7.59
C ILE A 50 3.95 -4.06 -6.30
N THR A 51 5.01 -3.33 -5.91
CA THR A 51 4.97 -2.53 -4.67
C THR A 51 3.89 -1.45 -4.70
N ASN A 52 3.67 -0.83 -5.86
CA ASN A 52 2.63 0.17 -6.03
C ASN A 52 1.23 -0.45 -6.00
N TYR A 53 1.02 -1.64 -6.55
CA TYR A 53 -0.24 -2.38 -6.43
C TYR A 53 -0.54 -2.75 -4.99
N THR A 54 0.45 -3.20 -4.21
CA THR A 54 0.28 -3.49 -2.77
C THR A 54 -0.18 -2.23 -2.02
N PHE A 55 0.42 -1.07 -2.32
CA PHE A 55 0.03 0.20 -1.71
C PHE A 55 -1.39 0.62 -2.09
N ILE A 56 -1.70 0.60 -3.40
CA ILE A 56 -3.02 0.96 -3.92
C ILE A 56 -4.09 0.02 -3.38
N GLY A 57 -3.80 -1.28 -3.27
CA GLY A 57 -4.69 -2.26 -2.66
C GLY A 57 -5.00 -1.93 -1.20
N GLY A 58 -3.98 -1.57 -0.41
CA GLY A 58 -4.17 -1.12 0.96
C GLY A 58 -5.02 0.15 1.06
N LEU A 59 -4.73 1.15 0.21
CA LEU A 59 -5.50 2.39 0.14
C LEU A 59 -6.97 2.14 -0.24
N PHE A 60 -7.20 1.26 -1.22
CA PHE A 60 -8.53 0.86 -1.66
C PHE A 60 -9.33 0.17 -0.56
N MET A 61 -8.70 -0.70 0.24
CA MET A 61 -9.37 -1.32 1.39
C MET A 61 -9.80 -0.29 2.44
N ILE A 62 -8.94 0.70 2.73
CA ILE A 62 -9.31 1.79 3.66
C ILE A 62 -10.50 2.58 3.11
N ALA A 63 -10.48 2.93 1.82
CA ALA A 63 -11.58 3.64 1.17
C ALA A 63 -12.89 2.84 1.25
N LEU A 64 -12.87 1.54 0.96
CA LEU A 64 -14.03 0.65 1.10
C LEU A 64 -14.56 0.62 2.54
N ALA A 65 -13.68 0.53 3.54
CA ALA A 65 -14.09 0.52 4.94
C ALA A 65 -14.80 1.82 5.34
N LEU A 66 -14.31 2.98 4.86
CA LEU A 66 -14.95 4.28 5.08
C LEU A 66 -16.34 4.34 4.45
N VAL A 67 -16.51 3.83 3.24
CA VAL A 67 -17.83 3.75 2.57
C VAL A 67 -18.80 2.90 3.38
N ILE A 68 -18.35 1.75 3.91
CA ILE A 68 -19.18 0.88 4.77
C ILE A 68 -19.60 1.61 6.05
N ILE A 69 -18.67 2.31 6.71
CA ILE A 69 -18.96 3.09 7.92
C ILE A 69 -20.00 4.18 7.62
N TYR A 70 -19.82 4.91 6.52
CA TYR A 70 -20.72 5.99 6.14
C TYR A 70 -22.13 5.48 5.84
N LYS A 71 -22.25 4.40 5.06
CA LYS A 71 -23.54 3.76 4.74
C LYS A 71 -24.24 3.25 6.00
N ASN A 72 -23.49 2.63 6.93
CA ASN A 72 -24.07 2.13 8.16
C ASN A 72 -24.58 3.27 9.06
N LYS A 73 -23.83 4.36 9.17
CA LYS A 73 -24.24 5.56 9.92
C LYS A 73 -25.50 6.21 9.34
N TYR A 74 -25.61 6.28 8.00
CA TYR A 74 -26.80 6.82 7.33
C TYR A 74 -28.05 5.96 7.59
N ASN A 75 -27.92 4.63 7.52
CA ASN A 75 -29.04 3.71 7.75
C ASN A 75 -29.59 3.79 9.18
N VAL A 76 -28.74 3.99 10.19
CA VAL A 76 -29.18 4.15 11.59
C VAL A 76 -29.95 5.46 11.80
N ARG A 77 -29.65 6.52 11.04
CA ARG A 77 -30.32 7.83 11.18
C ARG A 77 -31.74 7.86 10.58
N ASN A 78 -32.02 6.99 9.61
CA ASN A 78 -33.31 6.93 8.91
C ASN A 78 -34.28 5.88 9.50
N LYS A 79 -33.93 5.27 10.64
CA LYS A 79 -34.79 4.41 11.45
C LYS A 79 -35.19 5.12 12.72
#